data_AF-A0A5N7DHG9-F1
#
_entry.id   AF-A0A5N7DHG9-F1
#
_cell.length_a   1.000
_cell.length_b   1.000
_cell.length_c   1.000
_cell.angle_alpha   90.00
_cell.angle_beta   90.00
_cell.angle_gamma   90.00
#
_symmetry.space_group_name_H-M   'P 1'
#
loop_
_entity.id
_entity.type
_entity.pdbx_description
1 polymer ?
#
loop_
_entity_poly.entity_id
_entity_poly.type
_entity_poly.pdbx_seq_one_letter_code
_entity_poly.pdbx_strand_id
1 'polypeptide(L)'
;MRPQLTPTILTTLFTSLTRPATRWTLHRTLKSDNPLDINGDLHGTATFTPLPTSNPNTNSDAQSLQPPTITPKDLLYYEEGEMPAPPGLRANLGVGVGLRFTKKYIWRLSEAGVISVWFAKVGAGEDAPDYLFHEFEFREEGQGQGEGDKETFVDAPVPPLVDGEETVVFKARGNHLCINDMYRTAYAFRVRGEGEVVSWASRHVVKGPKKDQDIGGVVDRGDLRLWSGFLGIDYRA
;
A
#
# COMPACT_ATOMS: atom_id res chain seq x y z
N MET A 1 9.86 -7.94 -25.03
CA MET A 1 9.78 -6.48 -24.78
C MET A 1 8.95 -6.28 -23.53
N ARG A 2 9.44 -5.52 -22.55
CA ARG A 2 8.67 -5.26 -21.32
C ARG A 2 7.49 -4.33 -21.65
N PRO A 3 6.28 -4.57 -21.13
CA PRO A 3 5.15 -3.67 -21.34
C PRO A 3 5.45 -2.29 -20.75
N GLN A 4 5.25 -1.24 -21.56
CA GLN A 4 5.25 0.14 -21.06
C GLN A 4 3.97 0.40 -20.26
N LEU A 5 4.04 1.30 -19.28
CA LEU A 5 2.89 1.65 -18.47
C LEU A 5 1.94 2.57 -19.27
N THR A 6 1.01 1.96 -20.01
CA THR A 6 -0.04 2.70 -20.73
C THR A 6 -1.18 3.09 -19.80
N PRO A 7 -2.02 4.09 -20.16
CA PRO A 7 -3.22 4.44 -19.38
C PRO A 7 -4.16 3.24 -19.15
N THR A 8 -4.27 2.35 -20.13
CA THR A 8 -5.05 1.11 -20.02
C THR A 8 -4.45 0.16 -18.98
N ILE A 9 -3.14 -0.11 -19.05
CA ILE A 9 -2.46 -0.98 -18.07
C ILE A 9 -2.57 -0.38 -16.68
N LEU A 10 -2.44 0.94 -16.53
CA LEU A 10 -2.57 1.61 -15.24
C LEU A 10 -3.98 1.47 -14.66
N THR A 11 -5.01 1.61 -15.50
CA THR A 11 -6.41 1.42 -15.08
C THR A 11 -6.66 -0.03 -14.67
N THR A 12 -6.13 -1.00 -15.42
CA THR A 12 -6.21 -2.43 -15.07
C THR A 12 -5.47 -2.72 -13.76
N LEU A 13 -4.26 -2.16 -13.58
CA LEU A 13 -3.48 -2.25 -12.35
C LEU A 13 -4.29 -1.75 -11.16
N PHE A 14 -4.80 -0.52 -11.25
CA PHE A 14 -5.55 0.10 -10.17
C PHE A 14 -6.80 -0.70 -9.79
N THR A 15 -7.61 -1.10 -10.79
CA THR A 15 -8.83 -1.89 -10.54
C THR A 15 -8.53 -3.30 -10.06
N SER A 16 -7.39 -3.90 -10.46
CA SER A 16 -7.01 -5.23 -10.01
C SER A 16 -6.71 -5.32 -8.50
N LEU A 17 -6.38 -4.20 -7.83
CA LEU A 17 -6.15 -4.16 -6.39
C LEU A 17 -7.38 -4.58 -5.56
N THR A 18 -8.57 -4.41 -6.14
CA THR A 18 -9.86 -4.83 -5.56
C THR A 18 -10.17 -6.32 -5.73
N ARG A 19 -9.28 -7.07 -6.42
CA ARG A 19 -9.45 -8.48 -6.75
C ARG A 19 -8.27 -9.32 -6.24
N PRO A 20 -8.52 -10.48 -5.61
CA PRO A 20 -9.82 -11.07 -5.27
C PRO A 20 -10.49 -10.32 -4.11
N ALA A 21 -11.76 -10.64 -3.80
CA ALA A 21 -12.44 -10.08 -2.62
C ALA A 21 -11.80 -10.51 -1.28
N THR A 22 -10.82 -11.43 -1.32
CA THR A 22 -10.02 -11.83 -0.17
C THR A 22 -9.07 -10.71 0.23
N ARG A 23 -8.83 -10.61 1.54
CA ARG A 23 -7.88 -9.64 2.08
C ARG A 23 -6.47 -10.00 1.65
N TRP A 24 -5.64 -8.98 1.47
CA TRP A 24 -4.22 -9.13 1.25
C TRP A 24 -3.52 -9.49 2.56
N THR A 25 -2.50 -10.35 2.52
CA THR A 25 -1.62 -10.60 3.66
C THR A 25 -0.58 -9.48 3.72
N LEU A 26 -0.44 -8.84 4.88
CA LEU A 26 0.41 -7.67 5.09
C LEU A 26 1.54 -8.00 6.06
N HIS A 27 2.77 -7.71 5.66
CA HIS A 27 3.95 -7.72 6.52
C HIS A 27 4.63 -6.35 6.47
N ARG A 28 4.82 -5.70 7.62
CA ARG A 28 5.59 -4.45 7.75
C ARG A 28 6.73 -4.64 8.74
N THR A 29 7.85 -4.01 8.47
CA THR A 29 8.97 -3.86 9.41
C THR A 29 9.06 -2.38 9.76
N LEU A 30 8.94 -2.07 11.05
CA LEU A 30 9.15 -0.73 11.59
C LEU A 30 10.59 -0.59 12.09
N LYS A 31 11.26 0.47 11.67
CA LYS A 31 12.56 0.87 12.17
C LYS A 31 12.55 2.35 12.55
N SER A 32 13.00 2.66 13.75
CA SER A 32 13.26 4.03 14.19
C SER A 32 14.60 4.10 14.90
N ASP A 33 15.32 5.19 14.69
CA ASP A 33 16.55 5.47 15.40
C ASP A 33 16.30 5.93 16.85
N ASN A 34 15.05 6.27 17.20
CA ASN A 34 14.65 6.49 18.58
C ASN A 34 14.35 5.15 19.26
N PRO A 35 15.12 4.73 20.29
CA PRO A 35 14.90 3.45 20.97
C PRO A 35 13.58 3.39 21.76
N LEU A 36 12.94 4.54 22.01
CA LEU A 36 11.61 4.61 22.63
C LEU A 36 10.46 4.42 21.63
N ASP A 37 10.76 4.53 20.34
CA ASP A 37 9.78 4.27 19.29
C ASP A 37 9.61 2.77 19.07
N ILE A 38 8.46 2.42 18.53
CA ILE A 38 8.11 1.04 18.21
C ILE A 38 9.00 0.55 17.06
N ASN A 39 9.68 -0.57 17.26
CA ASN A 39 10.53 -1.24 16.29
C ASN A 39 10.12 -2.72 16.16
N GLY A 40 10.30 -3.31 14.98
CA GLY A 40 10.06 -4.74 14.72
C GLY A 40 8.98 -5.00 13.69
N ASP A 41 8.59 -6.27 13.58
CA ASP A 41 7.68 -6.75 12.54
C ASP A 41 6.21 -6.71 12.97
N LEU A 42 5.37 -6.35 12.02
CA LEU A 42 3.92 -6.25 12.10
C LEU A 42 3.32 -7.19 11.08
N HIS A 43 2.30 -7.92 11.51
CA HIS A 43 1.54 -8.81 10.65
C HIS A 43 0.08 -8.37 10.67
N GLY A 44 -0.57 -8.44 9.50
CA GLY A 44 -1.94 -8.01 9.38
C GLY A 44 -2.54 -8.35 8.04
N THR A 45 -3.60 -7.62 7.72
CA THR A 45 -4.26 -7.68 6.43
C THR A 45 -4.44 -6.30 5.84
N ALA A 46 -4.61 -6.24 4.52
CA ALA A 46 -5.01 -5.03 3.83
C ALA A 46 -6.17 -5.26 2.86
N THR A 47 -6.96 -4.22 2.61
CA THR A 47 -8.10 -4.25 1.68
C THR A 47 -8.14 -3.01 0.82
N PHE A 48 -8.66 -3.17 -0.41
CA PHE A 48 -9.03 -2.06 -1.29
C PHE A 48 -10.54 -2.13 -1.54
N THR A 49 -11.29 -1.18 -0.99
CA THR A 49 -12.74 -1.13 -1.11
C THR A 49 -13.14 0.01 -2.04
N PRO A 50 -13.84 -0.24 -3.16
CA PRO A 50 -14.41 0.83 -3.98
C PRO A 50 -15.29 1.78 -3.16
N LEU A 51 -15.02 3.07 -3.27
CA LEU A 51 -15.90 4.09 -2.70
C LEU A 51 -16.96 4.52 -3.73
N PRO A 52 -18.20 4.81 -3.29
CA PRO A 52 -19.20 5.38 -4.18
C PRO A 52 -18.66 6.68 -4.78
N THR A 53 -18.71 6.80 -6.11
CA THR A 53 -18.45 8.08 -6.76
C THR A 53 -19.57 9.03 -6.37
N SER A 54 -19.30 9.98 -5.47
CA SER A 54 -20.20 11.10 -5.22
C SER A 54 -20.22 11.98 -6.48
N ASN A 55 -21.13 11.69 -7.40
CA ASN A 55 -21.51 12.63 -8.46
C ASN A 55 -22.41 13.68 -7.80
N PRO A 56 -21.99 14.95 -7.62
CA PRO A 56 -22.87 15.97 -7.05
C PRO A 56 -23.94 16.44 -8.04
N ASN A 57 -23.90 15.97 -9.29
CA ASN A 57 -24.85 16.34 -10.34
C ASN A 57 -25.48 15.08 -10.97
N THR A 58 -26.47 14.52 -10.29
CA THR A 58 -27.57 13.86 -11.00
C THR A 58 -28.86 14.50 -10.52
N ASN A 59 -29.21 15.60 -11.19
CA ASN A 59 -30.63 15.89 -11.38
C ASN A 59 -31.26 14.59 -11.92
N SER A 60 -32.22 14.10 -11.17
CA SER A 60 -33.20 13.12 -11.63
C SER A 60 -33.78 13.61 -12.96
N ASP A 61 -33.31 13.04 -14.07
CA ASP A 61 -34.04 12.83 -15.33
C ASP A 61 -33.05 12.43 -16.44
N ALA A 62 -32.82 11.12 -16.59
CA ALA A 62 -32.59 10.49 -17.89
C ALA A 62 -32.40 8.98 -17.69
N GLN A 63 -33.42 8.26 -18.14
CA GLN A 63 -33.41 6.83 -18.38
C GLN A 63 -32.29 6.48 -19.38
N SER A 64 -31.13 6.01 -18.89
CA SER A 64 -30.12 5.37 -19.74
C SER A 64 -30.12 3.86 -19.45
N LEU A 65 -30.52 3.08 -20.46
CA LEU A 65 -30.58 1.61 -20.45
C LEU A 65 -29.20 0.99 -20.75
N GLN A 66 -28.14 1.46 -20.10
CA GLN A 66 -26.84 0.80 -20.09
C GLN A 66 -26.38 0.67 -18.64
N PRO A 67 -25.97 -0.52 -18.17
CA PRO A 67 -25.31 -0.62 -16.88
C PRO A 67 -24.05 0.24 -16.96
N PRO A 68 -23.90 1.29 -16.13
CA PRO A 68 -22.71 2.11 -16.20
C PRO A 68 -21.53 1.24 -15.78
N THR A 69 -20.56 1.07 -16.66
CA THR A 69 -19.26 0.48 -16.33
C THR A 69 -18.49 1.51 -15.48
N ILE A 70 -18.90 1.70 -14.24
CA ILE A 70 -18.26 2.64 -13.32
C ILE A 70 -16.96 2.00 -12.87
N THR A 71 -15.88 2.34 -13.55
CA THR A 71 -14.54 2.09 -13.02
C THR A 71 -14.44 2.88 -11.72
N PRO A 72 -14.22 2.23 -10.56
CA PRO A 72 -14.14 2.96 -9.31
C PRO A 72 -12.95 3.91 -9.38
N LYS A 73 -13.23 5.22 -9.28
CA LYS A 73 -12.19 6.25 -9.27
C LYS A 73 -11.47 6.29 -7.92
N ASP A 74 -12.19 5.99 -6.84
CA ASP A 74 -11.67 6.02 -5.47
C ASP A 74 -11.73 4.63 -4.82
N LEU A 75 -10.63 4.24 -4.20
CA LEU A 75 -10.49 3.04 -3.40
C LEU A 75 -10.08 3.43 -1.97
N LEU A 76 -10.82 2.95 -0.97
CA LEU A 76 -10.38 2.97 0.41
C LEU A 76 -9.34 1.86 0.60
N TYR A 77 -8.10 2.26 0.82
CA TYR A 77 -7.05 1.38 1.30
C TYR A 77 -7.08 1.34 2.84
N TYR A 78 -7.25 0.13 3.40
CA TYR A 78 -7.28 -0.08 4.83
C TYR A 78 -6.33 -1.21 5.23
N GLU A 79 -5.48 -0.96 6.23
CA GLU A 79 -4.64 -1.96 6.89
C GLU A 79 -5.12 -2.17 8.32
N GLU A 80 -5.03 -3.40 8.80
CA GLU A 80 -5.17 -3.72 10.22
C GLU A 80 -4.32 -4.93 10.60
N GLY A 81 -3.86 -4.98 11.85
CA GLY A 81 -3.07 -6.10 12.34
C GLY A 81 -2.61 -5.92 13.78
N GLU A 82 -1.65 -6.75 14.18
CA GLU A 82 -1.10 -6.78 15.53
C GLU A 82 0.43 -6.78 15.51
N MET A 83 1.01 -6.18 16.55
CA MET A 83 2.42 -6.27 16.87
C MET A 83 2.64 -7.30 17.99
N PRO A 84 3.63 -8.19 17.87
CA PRO A 84 4.10 -9.00 18.98
C PRO A 84 4.52 -8.11 20.16
N ALA A 85 4.09 -8.44 21.38
CA ALA A 85 4.48 -7.67 22.56
C ALA A 85 6.03 -7.62 22.71
N PRO A 86 6.63 -6.43 22.92
CA PRO A 86 8.08 -6.30 23.07
C PRO A 86 8.61 -7.22 24.19
N PRO A 87 9.81 -7.81 24.03
CA PRO A 87 10.47 -8.54 25.11
C PRO A 87 10.63 -7.62 26.34
N GLY A 88 9.90 -7.91 27.42
CA GLY A 88 9.89 -7.10 28.65
C GLY A 88 8.51 -6.58 29.09
N LEU A 89 7.60 -6.32 28.14
CA LEU A 89 6.21 -5.92 28.48
C LEU A 89 5.36 -7.14 28.88
N ARG A 90 5.73 -8.34 28.42
CA ARG A 90 5.09 -9.62 28.77
C ARG A 90 5.19 -9.96 30.26
N ALA A 91 6.19 -9.44 30.97
CA ALA A 91 6.48 -9.82 32.36
C ALA A 91 5.74 -8.98 33.41
N ASN A 92 5.44 -7.71 33.14
CA ASN A 92 4.99 -6.77 34.18
C ASN A 92 3.47 -6.56 34.28
N LEU A 93 2.68 -7.00 33.30
CA LEU A 93 1.23 -6.74 33.29
C LEU A 93 0.35 -7.98 33.24
N GLY A 94 0.88 -9.19 33.08
CA GLY A 94 0.06 -10.42 32.94
C GLY A 94 -0.88 -10.41 31.72
N VAL A 95 -0.81 -9.36 30.89
CA VAL A 95 -1.66 -9.11 29.72
C VAL A 95 -0.77 -9.22 28.49
N GLY A 96 -0.71 -10.42 27.92
CA GLY A 96 0.01 -10.70 26.67
C GLY A 96 -0.74 -10.23 25.42
N VAL A 97 -1.36 -9.06 25.45
CA VAL A 97 -2.15 -8.54 24.32
C VAL A 97 -1.22 -7.70 23.43
N GLY A 98 -1.05 -8.12 22.18
CA GLY A 98 -0.28 -7.37 21.18
C GLY A 98 -0.84 -5.97 20.95
N LEU A 99 0.00 -5.04 20.49
CA LEU A 99 -0.47 -3.71 20.10
C LEU A 99 -1.19 -3.83 18.77
N ARG A 100 -2.49 -3.48 18.71
CA ARG A 100 -3.24 -3.45 17.45
C ARG A 100 -2.93 -2.16 16.69
N PHE A 101 -2.80 -2.26 15.37
CA PHE A 101 -2.64 -1.11 14.50
C PHE A 101 -3.70 -1.09 13.40
N THR A 102 -4.03 0.12 12.95
CA THR A 102 -4.85 0.35 11.76
C THR A 102 -4.30 1.52 10.95
N LYS A 103 -4.53 1.53 9.64
CA LYS A 103 -4.13 2.62 8.74
C LYS A 103 -5.14 2.76 7.60
N LYS A 104 -5.50 4.00 7.23
CA LYS A 104 -6.44 4.29 6.14
C LYS A 104 -5.89 5.36 5.20
N TYR A 105 -6.09 5.16 3.90
CA TYR A 105 -5.88 6.16 2.85
C TYR A 105 -6.95 6.02 1.76
N ILE A 106 -7.21 7.09 1.01
CA ILE A 106 -7.97 7.00 -0.24
C ILE A 106 -6.99 7.03 -1.41
N TRP A 107 -7.02 5.98 -2.23
CA TRP A 107 -6.29 5.93 -3.49
C TRP A 107 -7.24 6.33 -4.60
N ARG A 108 -6.84 7.27 -5.46
CA ARG A 108 -7.70 7.83 -6.50
C ARG A 108 -7.01 7.77 -7.86
N LEU A 109 -7.70 7.22 -8.85
CA LEU A 109 -7.32 7.28 -10.26
C LEU A 109 -8.05 8.44 -10.95
N SER A 110 -7.28 9.40 -11.48
CA SER A 110 -7.81 10.51 -12.26
C SER A 110 -8.09 10.11 -13.72
N GLU A 111 -8.91 10.88 -14.42
CA GLU A 111 -9.17 10.71 -15.86
C GLU A 111 -7.91 10.88 -16.72
N ALA A 112 -6.94 11.65 -16.21
CA ALA A 112 -5.64 11.84 -16.85
C ALA A 112 -4.69 10.64 -16.66
N GLY A 113 -5.10 9.59 -15.94
CA GLY A 113 -4.25 8.44 -15.66
C GLY A 113 -3.20 8.71 -14.59
N VAL A 114 -3.55 9.49 -13.56
CA VAL A 114 -2.68 9.73 -12.39
C VAL A 114 -3.29 9.05 -11.18
N ILE A 115 -2.49 8.27 -10.45
CA ILE A 115 -2.88 7.73 -9.14
C ILE A 115 -2.43 8.71 -8.06
N SER A 116 -3.35 9.13 -7.20
CA SER A 116 -3.09 10.00 -6.05
C SER A 116 -3.49 9.30 -4.75
N VAL A 117 -2.76 9.58 -3.68
CA VAL A 117 -3.03 9.05 -2.33
C VAL A 117 -3.43 10.21 -1.44
N TRP A 118 -4.54 10.06 -0.72
CA TRP A 118 -5.12 11.07 0.15
C TRP A 118 -5.24 10.53 1.56
N PHE A 119 -5.06 11.41 2.54
CA PHE A 119 -5.42 11.08 3.92
C PHE A 119 -6.94 10.88 4.00
N ALA A 120 -7.37 9.86 4.74
CA ALA A 120 -8.78 9.64 5.04
C ALA A 120 -9.18 10.47 6.27
N LYS A 121 -10.40 11.05 6.25
CA LYS A 121 -10.94 11.80 7.38
C LYS A 121 -11.05 10.92 8.63
N VAL A 122 -10.73 11.48 9.79
CA VAL A 122 -10.85 10.82 11.10
C VAL A 122 -12.13 11.30 11.79
N GLY A 123 -12.91 10.38 12.37
CA GLY A 123 -13.97 10.71 13.34
C GLY A 123 -15.36 11.11 12.78
N ALA A 124 -15.56 11.13 11.46
CA ALA A 124 -16.83 11.54 10.85
C ALA A 124 -17.77 10.40 10.43
N GLY A 125 -17.41 9.13 10.67
CA GLY A 125 -18.22 7.97 10.25
C GLY A 125 -18.25 7.73 8.73
N GLU A 126 -17.65 8.62 7.94
CA GLU A 126 -17.55 8.54 6.48
C GLU A 126 -16.10 8.27 6.05
N ASP A 127 -15.91 7.24 5.21
CA ASP A 127 -14.64 6.99 4.53
C ASP A 127 -14.50 7.96 3.35
N ALA A 128 -14.06 9.19 3.66
CA ALA A 128 -13.91 10.29 2.70
C ALA A 128 -12.48 10.85 2.69
N PRO A 129 -12.00 11.38 1.55
CA PRO A 129 -10.70 12.03 1.47
C PRO A 129 -10.70 13.35 2.24
N ASP A 130 -9.56 13.66 2.87
CA ASP A 130 -9.30 14.91 3.60
C ASP A 130 -8.41 15.85 2.77
N TYR A 131 -7.10 15.61 2.76
CA TYR A 131 -6.12 16.34 1.96
C TYR A 131 -5.15 15.40 1.24
N LEU A 132 -4.58 15.91 0.13
CA LEU A 132 -3.65 15.16 -0.71
C LEU A 132 -2.38 14.83 0.07
N PHE A 133 -1.98 13.56 0.03
CA PHE A 133 -0.67 13.15 0.50
C PHE A 133 0.34 13.28 -0.64
N HIS A 134 0.24 12.47 -1.69
CA HIS A 134 1.12 12.56 -2.86
C HIS A 134 0.48 11.93 -4.11
N GLU A 135 1.09 12.17 -5.25
CA GLU A 135 0.79 11.50 -6.52
C GLU A 135 1.87 10.45 -6.85
N PHE A 136 1.49 9.41 -7.58
CA PHE A 136 2.42 8.39 -8.04
C PHE A 136 3.20 8.90 -9.25
N GLU A 137 4.52 8.99 -9.08
CA GLU A 137 5.46 9.13 -10.17
C GLU A 137 6.00 7.74 -10.53
N PHE A 138 5.50 7.17 -11.64
CA PHE A 138 5.98 5.89 -12.15
C PHE A 138 7.34 6.05 -12.83
N ARG A 139 8.28 5.12 -12.56
CA ARG A 139 9.62 5.13 -13.16
C ARG A 139 9.70 4.16 -14.33
N GLU A 140 10.26 4.61 -15.44
CA GLU A 140 10.69 3.72 -16.53
C GLU A 140 12.07 3.13 -16.21
N GLU A 141 12.28 1.85 -16.49
CA GLU A 141 13.61 1.25 -16.35
C GLU A 141 14.57 1.84 -17.39
N GLY A 142 15.72 2.36 -16.92
CA GLY A 142 16.71 3.06 -17.74
C GLY A 142 16.98 4.49 -17.25
N GLN A 143 16.06 5.07 -16.49
CA GLN A 143 16.36 6.25 -15.67
C GLN A 143 17.20 5.78 -14.47
N GLY A 144 18.52 5.73 -14.67
CA GLY A 144 19.48 5.45 -13.60
C GLY A 144 19.24 6.38 -12.41
N GLN A 145 19.43 5.86 -11.21
CA GLN A 145 19.37 6.64 -9.98
C GLN A 145 20.59 7.57 -9.97
N GLY A 146 20.41 8.81 -10.45
CA GLY A 146 21.46 9.82 -10.36
C GLY A 146 21.88 9.99 -8.89
N GLU A 147 23.11 10.39 -8.60
CA GLU A 147 23.56 10.55 -7.20
C GLU A 147 22.64 11.48 -6.39
N GLY A 148 22.03 12.49 -7.01
CA GLY A 148 21.02 13.36 -6.39
C GLY A 148 19.66 12.73 -6.10
N ASP A 149 19.30 11.63 -6.77
CA ASP A 149 18.03 10.90 -6.54
C ASP A 149 18.06 10.09 -5.23
N LYS A 150 19.25 9.68 -4.76
CA LYS A 150 19.38 8.84 -3.56
C LYS A 150 19.12 9.61 -2.25
N GLU A 151 19.40 10.91 -2.23
CA GLU A 151 19.07 11.77 -1.08
C GLU A 151 17.58 12.21 -1.09
N THR A 152 16.98 12.23 -2.28
CA THR A 152 15.63 12.77 -2.50
C THR A 152 14.54 11.70 -2.58
N PHE A 153 14.88 10.44 -2.75
CA PHE A 153 13.89 9.37 -2.88
C PHE A 153 14.34 8.08 -2.21
N VAL A 154 13.36 7.23 -1.88
CA VAL A 154 13.59 5.91 -1.32
C VAL A 154 13.17 4.85 -2.33
N ASP A 155 13.77 3.66 -2.24
CA ASP A 155 13.37 2.52 -3.06
C ASP A 155 12.40 1.62 -2.29
N ALA A 156 11.40 1.11 -3.01
CA ALA A 156 10.50 0.09 -2.50
C ALA A 156 11.20 -1.27 -2.42
N PRO A 157 10.84 -2.13 -1.44
CA PRO A 157 11.25 -3.53 -1.45
C PRO A 157 10.79 -4.22 -2.73
N VAL A 158 11.48 -5.31 -3.09
CA VAL A 158 11.03 -6.15 -4.21
C VAL A 158 9.78 -6.93 -3.75
N PRO A 159 8.64 -6.84 -4.46
CA PRO A 159 7.46 -7.62 -4.11
C PRO A 159 7.73 -9.12 -4.24
N PRO A 160 7.13 -9.98 -3.39
CA PRO A 160 7.30 -11.44 -3.44
C PRO A 160 7.05 -12.00 -4.84
N LEU A 161 7.84 -13.00 -5.24
CA LEU A 161 7.61 -13.75 -6.48
C LEU A 161 6.34 -14.60 -6.34
N VAL A 162 5.71 -14.88 -7.48
CA VAL A 162 4.63 -15.86 -7.58
C VAL A 162 5.16 -16.97 -8.47
N ASP A 163 5.16 -18.20 -7.96
CA ASP A 163 5.80 -19.33 -8.62
C ASP A 163 5.15 -19.65 -9.97
N GLY A 164 5.99 -19.91 -10.98
CA GLY A 164 5.55 -20.39 -12.29
C GLY A 164 4.94 -19.34 -13.23
N GLU A 165 4.97 -18.05 -12.87
CA GLU A 165 4.31 -17.01 -13.67
C GLU A 165 5.28 -15.91 -14.15
N GLU A 166 5.17 -15.56 -15.43
CA GLU A 166 5.86 -14.39 -15.99
C GLU A 166 5.21 -13.11 -15.44
N THR A 167 6.00 -12.30 -14.75
CA THR A 167 5.54 -11.06 -14.13
C THR A 167 6.50 -9.92 -14.37
N VAL A 168 5.96 -8.70 -14.31
CA VAL A 168 6.69 -7.44 -14.49
C VAL A 168 6.50 -6.58 -13.25
N VAL A 169 7.52 -5.83 -12.83
CA VAL A 169 7.42 -4.95 -11.66
C VAL A 169 7.30 -3.48 -12.08
N PHE A 170 6.20 -2.82 -11.76
CA PHE A 170 6.07 -1.36 -11.94
C PHE A 170 6.42 -0.65 -10.64
N LYS A 171 7.36 0.31 -10.70
CA LYS A 171 7.78 1.09 -9.53
C LYS A 171 7.19 2.48 -9.60
N ALA A 172 6.70 2.97 -8.47
CA ALA A 172 6.21 4.34 -8.31
C ALA A 172 6.76 4.96 -7.03
N ARG A 173 6.78 6.29 -6.97
CA ARG A 173 7.20 7.04 -5.77
C ARG A 173 6.32 8.27 -5.57
N GLY A 174 6.38 8.84 -4.38
CA GLY A 174 5.75 10.11 -4.06
C GLY A 174 6.28 10.67 -2.76
N ASN A 175 6.38 12.00 -2.69
CA ASN A 175 6.91 12.71 -1.53
C ASN A 175 5.87 13.72 -1.02
N HIS A 176 5.92 14.02 0.28
CA HIS A 176 5.07 15.01 0.92
C HIS A 176 5.82 15.68 2.06
N LEU A 177 5.94 17.01 2.03
CA LEU A 177 6.45 17.77 3.17
C LEU A 177 5.29 18.09 4.10
N CYS A 178 5.26 17.45 5.27
CA CYS A 178 4.30 17.79 6.32
C CYS A 178 4.99 18.65 7.37
N ILE A 179 4.73 19.96 7.31
CA ILE A 179 5.34 20.97 8.20
C ILE A 179 6.87 20.95 8.08
N ASN A 180 7.56 20.18 8.93
CA ASN A 180 9.03 20.06 8.96
C ASN A 180 9.51 18.62 8.72
N ASP A 181 8.60 17.68 8.50
CA ASP A 181 8.89 16.26 8.33
C ASP A 181 8.70 15.90 6.84
N MET A 182 9.77 15.42 6.20
CA MET A 182 9.74 14.95 4.82
C MET A 182 9.31 13.48 4.79
N TYR A 183 8.14 13.23 4.23
CA TYR A 183 7.62 11.89 3.98
C TYR A 183 8.00 11.47 2.56
N ARG A 184 8.81 10.42 2.45
CA ARG A 184 9.16 9.79 1.18
C ARG A 184 8.52 8.43 1.09
N THR A 185 7.80 8.17 0.02
CA THR A 185 7.12 6.90 -0.21
C THR A 185 7.54 6.29 -1.53
N ALA A 186 7.75 4.98 -1.54
CA ALA A 186 7.95 4.20 -2.74
C ALA A 186 7.06 2.97 -2.76
N TYR A 187 6.67 2.56 -3.96
CA TYR A 187 5.83 1.42 -4.25
C TYR A 187 6.48 0.56 -5.33
N ALA A 188 6.24 -0.75 -5.26
CA ALA A 188 6.52 -1.68 -6.33
C ALA A 188 5.33 -2.62 -6.49
N PHE A 189 4.79 -2.74 -7.70
CA PHE A 189 3.66 -3.60 -8.03
C PHE A 189 4.13 -4.71 -8.95
N ARG A 190 4.03 -5.97 -8.51
CA ARG A 190 4.24 -7.12 -9.38
C ARG A 190 2.95 -7.41 -10.12
N VAL A 191 3.05 -7.33 -11.44
CA VAL A 191 1.93 -7.42 -12.35
C VAL A 191 2.08 -8.64 -13.26
N ARG A 192 0.98 -9.39 -13.38
CA ARG A 192 0.80 -10.51 -14.28
C ARG A 192 -0.05 -10.11 -15.48
N GLY A 193 0.31 -10.61 -16.66
CA GLY A 193 -0.43 -10.38 -17.89
C GLY A 193 -0.62 -8.88 -18.18
N GLU A 194 -1.87 -8.48 -18.42
CA GLU A 194 -2.23 -7.14 -18.91
C GLU A 194 -2.50 -6.11 -17.79
N GLY A 195 -2.06 -6.35 -16.56
CA GLY A 195 -2.24 -5.39 -15.47
C GLY A 195 -2.68 -5.98 -14.13
N GLU A 196 -2.74 -7.30 -13.96
CA GLU A 196 -3.18 -7.87 -12.69
C GLU A 196 -2.10 -7.78 -11.62
N VAL A 197 -2.32 -7.01 -10.55
CA VAL A 197 -1.41 -6.96 -9.40
C VAL A 197 -1.53 -8.26 -8.60
N VAL A 198 -0.46 -9.02 -8.52
CA VAL A 198 -0.41 -10.30 -7.76
C VAL A 198 0.31 -10.18 -6.42
N SER A 199 1.21 -9.21 -6.30
CA SER A 199 1.83 -8.78 -5.05
C SER A 199 2.33 -7.35 -5.19
N TRP A 200 2.50 -6.65 -4.08
CA TRP A 200 3.07 -5.31 -4.09
C TRP A 200 3.84 -5.03 -2.81
N ALA A 201 4.64 -3.98 -2.80
CA ALA A 201 5.44 -3.57 -1.66
C ALA A 201 5.39 -2.06 -1.55
N SER A 202 5.51 -1.55 -0.32
CA SER A 202 5.78 -0.13 -0.13
C SER A 202 6.77 0.13 0.99
N ARG A 203 7.46 1.27 0.87
CA ARG A 203 8.32 1.81 1.93
C ARG A 203 7.99 3.27 2.14
N HIS A 204 7.88 3.65 3.40
CA HIS A 204 7.61 5.00 3.85
C HIS A 204 8.76 5.41 4.79
N VAL A 205 9.47 6.47 4.44
CA VAL A 205 10.54 7.04 5.28
C VAL A 205 10.14 8.45 5.65
N VAL A 206 10.25 8.77 6.95
CA VAL A 206 9.97 10.10 7.50
C VAL A 206 11.25 10.63 8.11
N LYS A 207 11.73 11.76 7.58
CA LYS A 207 12.90 12.46 8.12
C LYS A 207 12.54 13.90 8.48
N GLY A 208 12.80 14.29 9.71
CA GLY A 208 12.63 15.65 10.18
C GLY A 208 13.41 15.92 11.48
N PRO A 209 13.41 17.16 11.99
CA PRO A 209 14.25 17.56 13.14
C PRO A 209 14.04 16.76 14.42
N LYS A 210 12.91 16.05 14.54
CA LYS A 210 12.53 15.26 15.73
C LYS A 210 12.04 13.84 15.40
N LYS A 211 12.08 13.43 14.12
CA LYS A 211 11.57 12.13 13.68
C LYS A 211 12.50 11.52 12.64
N ASP A 212 12.93 10.30 12.89
CA ASP A 212 13.56 9.42 11.90
C ASP A 212 12.89 8.04 12.00
N GLN A 213 12.03 7.74 11.03
CA GLN A 213 11.27 6.50 10.96
C GLN A 213 11.30 5.94 9.55
N ASP A 214 11.51 4.63 9.43
CA ASP A 214 11.54 3.86 8.19
C ASP A 214 10.62 2.65 8.33
N ILE A 215 9.58 2.63 7.49
CA ILE A 215 8.53 1.62 7.50
C ILE A 215 8.51 0.97 6.12
N GLY A 216 9.10 -0.22 6.01
CA GLY A 216 9.10 -1.02 4.79
C GLY A 216 8.19 -2.23 4.93
N GLY A 217 7.63 -2.73 3.83
CA GLY A 217 6.85 -3.96 3.90
C GLY A 217 6.40 -4.49 2.54
N VAL A 218 5.95 -5.74 2.58
CA VAL A 218 5.41 -6.46 1.42
C VAL A 218 3.96 -6.85 1.69
N VAL A 219 3.19 -6.89 0.62
CA VAL A 219 1.77 -7.23 0.60
C VAL A 219 1.57 -8.25 -0.51
N ASP A 220 1.03 -9.41 -0.17
CA ASP A 220 0.80 -10.48 -1.14
C ASP A 220 -0.62 -11.06 -1.04
N ARG A 221 -0.97 -11.87 -2.04
CA ARG A 221 -2.26 -12.57 -2.11
C ARG A 221 -2.27 -13.89 -1.32
N GLY A 222 -1.38 -14.05 -0.34
CA GLY A 222 -1.21 -15.30 0.38
C GLY A 222 -2.52 -15.81 0.98
N ASP A 223 -2.91 -17.02 0.58
CA ASP A 223 -3.69 -17.92 1.42
C ASP A 223 -2.83 -18.22 2.64
N LEU A 224 -3.36 -18.03 3.86
CA LEU A 224 -2.67 -18.24 5.14
C LEU A 224 -2.04 -19.63 5.29
N ARG A 225 -2.31 -20.55 4.36
CA ARG A 225 -1.79 -21.92 4.30
C ARG A 225 -0.35 -22.03 3.76
N LEU A 226 0.14 -21.08 2.96
CA LEU A 226 1.44 -21.20 2.27
C LEU A 226 2.63 -20.55 3.01
N TRP A 227 2.39 -19.79 4.09
CA TRP A 227 3.45 -19.23 4.94
C TRP A 227 4.09 -20.27 5.90
N SER A 228 3.75 -21.55 5.76
CA SER A 228 4.39 -22.67 6.46
C SER A 228 5.66 -23.20 5.76
N GLY A 229 5.98 -22.72 4.55
CA GLY A 229 7.01 -23.33 3.70
C GLY A 229 8.41 -22.71 3.71
N PHE A 230 8.67 -21.61 4.44
CA PHE A 230 9.95 -20.89 4.35
C PHE A 230 10.67 -20.62 5.69
N LEU A 231 10.17 -21.16 6.79
CA LEU A 231 10.98 -21.43 7.97
C LEU A 231 10.98 -22.92 8.21
N GLY A 232 12.16 -23.54 8.06
CA GLY A 232 12.41 -24.91 8.50
C GLY A 232 12.26 -25.02 10.01
N ILE A 233 11.02 -25.17 10.46
CA ILE A 233 10.67 -25.57 11.81
C ILE A 233 9.62 -26.66 11.67
N ASP A 234 10.09 -27.91 11.64
CA ASP A 234 9.28 -29.09 11.96
C ASP A 234 8.70 -28.89 13.36
N TYR A 235 7.38 -28.96 13.49
CA TYR A 235 6.75 -29.38 14.74
C TYR A 235 6.00 -30.68 14.48
N ARG A 236 6.68 -31.79 14.80
CA ARG A 236 6.01 -32.99 15.29
C ARG A 236 5.40 -32.66 16.66
N ALA A 237 4.11 -32.93 16.78
CA ALA A 237 3.52 -33.60 17.92
C ALA A 237 2.43 -34.52 17.39
#